data_AF-A0AAV2RI05-F1
#
_entry.id   AF-A0AAV2RI05-F1
#
_cell.length_a   1.000
_cell.length_b   1.000
_cell.length_c   1.000
_cell.angle_alpha   90.00
_cell.angle_beta   90.00
_cell.angle_gamma   90.00
#
_symmetry.space_group_name_H-M   'P 1'
#
loop_
_entity.id
_entity.type
_entity.pdbx_description
1 polymer ?
#
loop_
_entity_poly.entity_id
_entity_poly.type
_entity_poly.pdbx_seq_one_letter_code
_entity_poly.pdbx_strand_id
1 'polypeptide(L)'
;EMSYFYTFNEGLWWLMEEKSINLDQWVLVQDLVRPWASSVAKSLVLIDSNLVDEETILDAGVDEKPSKRKGGARAIMDLTPPKIYVAEILDTCGTIEGKYIEKDSAGRIHISGTVAGRAFVQGKATTAEGSHAVITDLIRSVVSRWEMHCDSLVEEEPPNPKGPVVHEPPRRVFLEGGGLPVSLCDYLFPGDTVADACSSAKDLLDMIVHEENVDDTLETLSDVSVLLDTGADGLEYVDESGLESTFAEKDATCSFTAVALAIAVATVGIGISYLTLQGSKSLT
;
A
#
# COMPACT_ATOMS: atom_id res chain seq x y z
N GLU A 1 3.25 -0.01 20.72
CA GLU A 1 2.80 -0.19 19.34
C GLU A 1 1.87 -1.39 19.27
N MET A 2 0.84 -1.35 18.44
CA MET A 2 -0.07 -2.46 18.18
C MET A 2 0.20 -2.98 16.76
N SER A 3 0.68 -4.22 16.62
CA SER A 3 0.92 -4.86 15.34
C SER A 3 -0.28 -5.75 14.98
N TYR A 4 -0.75 -5.70 13.73
CA TYR A 4 -1.87 -6.51 13.28
C TYR A 4 -1.71 -6.94 11.82
N PHE A 5 -2.41 -8.02 11.48
CA PHE A 5 -2.66 -8.46 10.11
C PHE A 5 -4.16 -8.57 9.90
N TYR A 6 -4.63 -8.11 8.74
CA TYR A 6 -6.03 -8.20 8.35
C TYR A 6 -6.14 -8.76 6.93
N THR A 7 -6.81 -9.89 6.78
CA THR A 7 -7.06 -10.50 5.47
C THR A 7 -8.40 -10.05 4.94
N PHE A 8 -8.38 -9.53 3.72
CA PHE A 8 -9.54 -9.08 2.99
C PHE A 8 -9.88 -10.10 1.89
N ASN A 9 -11.16 -10.46 1.75
CA ASN A 9 -11.64 -11.27 0.63
C ASN A 9 -13.12 -10.98 0.35
N GLU A 10 -13.42 -9.81 -0.25
CA GLU A 10 -14.80 -9.37 -0.47
C GLU A 10 -15.10 -9.11 -1.95
N GLY A 11 -16.35 -9.40 -2.32
CA GLY A 11 -16.93 -8.97 -3.59
C GLY A 11 -17.79 -7.72 -3.39
N LEU A 12 -17.36 -6.60 -3.96
CA LEU A 12 -18.10 -5.34 -3.93
C LEU A 12 -18.88 -5.19 -5.24
N TRP A 13 -20.20 -5.07 -5.12
CA TRP A 13 -21.11 -4.99 -6.27
C TRP A 13 -21.43 -3.55 -6.59
N TRP A 14 -21.16 -3.14 -7.84
CA TRP A 14 -21.55 -1.83 -8.33
C TRP A 14 -22.98 -1.91 -8.86
N LEU A 15 -23.90 -1.17 -8.25
CA LEU A 15 -25.31 -1.16 -8.64
C LEU A 15 -25.56 -0.16 -9.78
N MET A 16 -26.42 -0.54 -10.73
CA MET A 16 -26.88 0.36 -11.78
C MET A 16 -27.81 1.44 -11.19
N GLU A 17 -27.26 2.58 -10.78
CA GLU A 17 -28.05 3.77 -10.44
C GLU A 17 -27.84 4.88 -11.49
N GLU A 18 -28.93 5.54 -11.93
CA GLU A 18 -28.93 6.58 -12.98
C GLU A 18 -27.93 7.75 -12.76
N LYS A 19 -27.44 7.93 -11.52
CA LYS A 19 -26.52 9.02 -11.13
C LYS A 19 -25.03 8.71 -11.33
N SER A 20 -24.67 7.47 -11.64
CA SER A 20 -23.27 6.99 -11.56
C SER A 20 -22.41 7.26 -12.81
N ILE A 21 -22.95 7.91 -13.84
CA ILE A 21 -22.33 7.97 -15.18
C ILE A 21 -21.16 8.98 -15.27
N ASN A 22 -20.95 9.86 -14.27
CA ASN A 22 -19.89 10.89 -14.31
C ASN A 22 -19.20 11.13 -12.95
N LEU A 23 -19.13 10.13 -12.07
CA LEU A 23 -18.40 10.28 -10.81
C LEU A 23 -16.90 10.05 -11.02
N ASP A 24 -16.11 10.82 -10.26
CA ASP A 24 -14.69 10.56 -10.05
C ASP A 24 -14.50 9.10 -9.56
N GLN A 25 -13.52 8.39 -10.13
CA GLN A 25 -13.21 7.00 -9.79
C GLN A 25 -13.02 6.82 -8.29
N TRP A 26 -12.39 7.80 -7.62
CA TRP A 26 -12.21 7.77 -6.18
C TRP A 26 -13.52 7.78 -5.42
N VAL A 27 -14.49 8.60 -5.83
CA VAL A 27 -15.80 8.69 -5.17
C VAL A 27 -16.56 7.37 -5.31
N LEU A 28 -16.44 6.69 -6.45
CA LEU A 28 -17.02 5.36 -6.64
C LEU A 28 -16.38 4.33 -5.70
N VAL A 29 -15.05 4.30 -5.61
CA VAL A 29 -14.35 3.37 -4.71
C VAL A 29 -14.68 3.66 -3.24
N GLN A 30 -14.78 4.92 -2.84
CA GLN A 30 -15.21 5.30 -1.49
C GLN A 30 -16.58 4.70 -1.13
N ASP A 31 -17.55 4.79 -2.04
CA ASP A 31 -18.90 4.25 -1.79
C ASP A 31 -18.91 2.73 -1.74
N LEU A 32 -18.02 2.06 -2.49
CA LEU A 32 -17.84 0.60 -2.43
C LEU A 32 -17.15 0.14 -1.13
N VAL A 33 -16.17 0.89 -0.63
CA VAL A 33 -15.38 0.54 0.58
C VAL A 33 -16.10 0.94 1.88
N ARG A 34 -17.00 1.92 1.84
CA ARG A 34 -17.72 2.44 3.01
C ARG A 34 -18.48 1.38 3.82
N PRO A 35 -19.23 0.43 3.22
CA PRO A 35 -19.89 -0.64 3.96
C PRO A 35 -18.90 -1.53 4.71
N TRP A 36 -17.79 -1.90 4.07
CA TRP A 36 -16.71 -2.66 4.70
C TRP A 36 -16.12 -1.89 5.88
N ALA A 37 -15.73 -0.62 5.70
CA ALA A 37 -15.18 0.20 6.77
C ALA A 37 -16.16 0.34 7.95
N SER A 38 -17.47 0.44 7.67
CA SER A 38 -18.53 0.48 8.70
C SER A 38 -18.72 -0.85 9.42
N SER A 39 -18.38 -1.97 8.78
CA SER A 39 -18.38 -3.31 9.39
C SER A 39 -17.16 -3.48 10.27
N VAL A 40 -15.96 -3.19 9.75
CA VAL A 40 -14.69 -3.27 10.47
C VAL A 40 -14.66 -2.36 11.70
N ALA A 41 -15.31 -1.20 11.62
CA ALA A 41 -15.45 -0.31 12.78
C ALA A 41 -16.20 -0.91 13.98
N LYS A 42 -16.92 -2.02 13.78
CA LYS A 42 -17.66 -2.76 14.81
C LYS A 42 -16.97 -4.06 15.22
N SER A 43 -15.84 -4.39 14.60
CA SER A 43 -15.08 -5.61 14.88
C SER A 43 -14.55 -5.60 16.31
N LEU A 44 -14.38 -6.80 16.84
CA LEU A 44 -13.79 -7.02 18.15
C LEU A 44 -12.27 -7.13 18.00
N VAL A 45 -11.50 -6.41 18.82
CA VAL A 45 -10.03 -6.50 18.81
C VAL A 45 -9.56 -7.28 20.03
N LEU A 46 -8.86 -8.39 19.79
CA LEU A 46 -8.13 -9.10 20.83
C LEU A 46 -6.71 -8.54 20.91
N ILE A 47 -6.19 -8.41 22.14
CA ILE A 47 -4.84 -7.93 22.40
C ILE A 47 -4.05 -9.07 23.04
N ASP A 48 -2.95 -9.47 22.41
CA ASP A 48 -2.17 -10.68 22.73
C ASP A 48 -3.08 -11.90 22.88
N SER A 49 -3.99 -12.10 21.92
CA SER A 49 -5.01 -13.17 21.89
C SER A 49 -6.01 -13.16 23.06
N ASN A 50 -6.10 -12.07 23.82
CA ASN A 50 -7.02 -11.94 24.95
C ASN A 50 -8.05 -10.83 24.71
N LEU A 51 -9.29 -11.09 25.12
CA LEU A 51 -10.30 -10.05 25.24
C LEU A 51 -10.11 -9.36 26.59
N VAL A 52 -9.51 -8.18 26.55
CA VAL A 52 -9.19 -7.38 27.74
C VAL A 52 -10.27 -6.32 27.94
N ASP A 53 -10.61 -6.02 29.20
CA ASP A 53 -11.54 -4.94 29.54
C ASP A 53 -11.06 -3.59 28.99
N GLU A 54 -11.99 -2.81 28.42
CA GLU A 54 -11.76 -1.57 27.67
C GLU A 54 -11.01 -0.48 28.46
N GLU A 55 -11.10 -0.49 29.79
CA GLU A 55 -10.47 0.50 30.66
C GLU A 55 -9.09 0.05 31.17
N THR A 56 -8.66 -1.16 30.81
CA THR A 56 -7.35 -1.68 31.22
C THR A 56 -6.24 -0.87 30.58
N ILE A 57 -5.27 -0.44 31.39
CA ILE A 57 -4.09 0.26 30.89
C ILE A 57 -3.14 -0.76 30.26
N LEU A 58 -2.77 -0.54 28.99
CA LEU A 58 -1.84 -1.42 28.26
C LEU A 58 -0.47 -1.44 28.94
N ASP A 59 0.15 -0.27 29.11
CA ASP A 59 1.48 -0.13 29.69
C ASP A 59 1.45 0.47 31.10
N ALA A 60 0.93 -0.30 32.06
CA ALA A 60 0.84 0.11 33.46
C ALA A 60 2.22 0.26 34.14
N GLY A 61 3.32 -0.15 33.49
CA GLY A 61 4.67 -0.18 34.05
C GLY A 61 5.46 1.14 33.96
N VAL A 62 4.93 2.18 33.29
CA VAL A 62 5.64 3.45 33.05
C VAL A 62 5.83 4.31 34.34
N ASP A 63 5.37 3.84 35.50
CA ASP A 63 5.59 4.49 36.81
C ASP A 63 6.87 4.04 37.54
N GLU A 64 7.84 3.41 36.85
CA GLU A 64 9.16 3.15 37.45
C GLU A 64 10.03 4.43 37.50
N LYS A 65 10.08 5.00 38.72
CA LYS A 65 10.91 6.10 39.26
C LYS A 65 12.08 6.59 38.37
N PRO A 66 12.29 7.92 38.26
CA PRO A 66 13.49 8.46 37.64
C PRO A 66 14.72 8.08 38.48
N SER A 67 15.53 7.15 37.99
CA SER A 67 16.83 6.88 38.61
C SER A 67 17.71 8.11 38.40
N LYS A 68 18.04 8.81 39.49
CA LYS A 68 18.99 9.92 39.48
C LYS A 68 20.39 9.39 39.09
N ARG A 69 20.71 9.37 37.79
CA ARG A 69 22.11 9.24 37.34
C ARG A 69 22.71 10.63 37.18
N LYS A 70 23.73 10.90 38.00
CA LYS A 70 24.56 12.10 37.95
C LYS A 70 25.51 12.00 36.76
N GLY A 71 25.46 13.01 35.87
CA GLY A 71 26.63 13.55 35.19
C GLY A 71 26.85 13.12 33.74
N GLY A 72 26.91 14.13 32.86
CA GLY A 72 27.88 14.19 31.77
C GLY A 72 27.43 13.74 30.38
N ALA A 73 27.46 14.70 29.45
CA ALA A 73 27.33 14.59 27.99
C ALA A 73 25.92 14.29 27.44
N ARG A 74 25.59 14.99 26.34
CA ARG A 74 24.28 15.03 25.64
C ARG A 74 23.64 13.64 25.56
N ALA A 75 22.60 13.43 26.35
CA ALA A 75 21.72 12.29 26.22
C ALA A 75 21.05 12.37 24.84
N ILE A 76 21.56 11.60 23.88
CA ILE A 76 20.67 10.90 22.95
C ILE A 76 19.64 10.26 23.87
N MET A 77 18.38 10.68 23.76
CA MET A 77 17.31 10.16 24.59
C MET A 77 17.45 8.64 24.58
N ASP A 78 17.63 8.03 25.75
CA ASP A 78 17.58 6.59 25.95
C ASP A 78 16.11 6.23 25.70
N LEU A 79 15.74 6.16 24.42
CA LEU A 79 14.40 5.88 23.96
C LEU A 79 14.25 4.38 24.12
N THR A 80 13.66 3.99 25.26
CA THR A 80 13.25 2.60 25.47
C THR A 80 12.39 2.18 24.27
N PRO A 81 12.73 1.07 23.59
CA PRO A 81 11.93 0.60 22.47
C PRO A 81 10.48 0.40 22.94
N PRO A 82 9.50 0.80 22.12
CA PRO A 82 8.10 0.71 22.51
C PRO A 82 7.73 -0.76 22.74
N LYS A 83 6.92 -1.03 23.76
CA LYS A 83 6.32 -2.36 23.92
C LYS A 83 5.40 -2.63 22.73
N ILE A 84 5.54 -3.80 22.14
CA ILE A 84 4.74 -4.27 21.01
C ILE A 84 3.66 -5.20 21.54
N TYR A 85 2.42 -4.96 21.14
CA TYR A 85 1.27 -5.83 21.37
C TYR A 85 0.80 -6.37 20.03
N VAL A 86 0.33 -7.62 20.01
CA VAL A 86 -0.30 -8.20 18.82
C VAL A 86 -1.81 -7.98 18.91
N ALA A 87 -2.40 -7.37 17.89
CA ALA A 87 -3.82 -7.16 17.77
C ALA A 87 -4.42 -8.09 16.72
N GLU A 88 -5.47 -8.81 17.09
CA GLU A 88 -6.24 -9.67 16.20
C GLU A 88 -7.63 -9.06 16.02
N ILE A 89 -8.03 -8.82 14.78
CA ILE A 89 -9.31 -8.20 14.44
C ILE A 89 -10.29 -9.33 14.11
N LEU A 90 -11.35 -9.44 14.89
CA LEU A 90 -12.42 -10.39 14.70
C LEU A 90 -13.63 -9.67 14.10
N ASP A 91 -13.86 -9.90 12.82
CA ASP A 91 -15.00 -9.33 12.14
C ASP A 91 -16.30 -9.84 12.74
N THR A 92 -17.22 -8.91 13.01
CA THR A 92 -18.57 -9.29 13.40
C THR A 92 -19.22 -9.94 12.19
N CYS A 93 -19.26 -11.28 12.17
CA CYS A 93 -20.09 -12.03 11.24
C CYS A 93 -21.55 -11.63 11.55
N GLY A 94 -22.08 -10.67 10.80
CA GLY A 94 -23.45 -10.27 10.96
C GLY A 94 -24.34 -11.49 10.72
N THR A 95 -25.23 -11.79 11.67
CA THR A 95 -26.39 -12.62 11.34
C THR A 95 -27.15 -11.86 10.26
N ILE A 96 -27.15 -12.38 9.03
CA ILE A 96 -27.91 -11.77 7.92
C ILE A 96 -29.39 -12.08 8.15
N GLU A 97 -30.01 -11.42 9.13
CA GLU A 97 -31.46 -11.37 9.26
C GLU A 97 -31.97 -10.25 8.36
N GLY A 98 -32.28 -10.60 7.11
CA GLY A 98 -32.68 -9.62 6.11
C GLY A 98 -33.51 -10.22 4.97
N LYS A 99 -34.38 -9.38 4.41
CA LYS A 99 -35.07 -9.64 3.15
C LYS A 99 -34.08 -9.36 2.01
N TYR A 100 -33.70 -10.39 1.27
CA TYR A 100 -32.85 -10.23 0.08
C TYR A 100 -33.57 -9.39 -0.98
N ILE A 101 -32.87 -8.40 -1.52
CA ILE A 101 -33.33 -7.58 -2.63
C ILE A 101 -32.38 -7.84 -3.79
N GLU A 102 -32.88 -8.49 -4.83
CA GLU A 102 -32.18 -8.62 -6.10
C GLU A 102 -32.17 -7.25 -6.79
N LYS A 103 -30.99 -6.82 -7.26
CA LYS A 103 -30.78 -5.58 -7.99
C LYS A 103 -29.83 -5.83 -9.15
N ASP A 104 -30.04 -5.12 -10.25
CA ASP A 104 -29.13 -5.17 -11.39
C ASP A 104 -27.79 -4.52 -11.04
N SER A 105 -26.69 -5.22 -11.35
CA SER A 105 -25.32 -4.74 -11.15
C SER A 105 -24.70 -4.25 -12.45
N ALA A 106 -23.99 -3.12 -12.39
CA ALA A 106 -23.18 -2.57 -13.47
C ALA A 106 -21.86 -3.34 -13.62
N GLY A 107 -21.38 -3.91 -12.52
CA GLY A 107 -20.12 -4.65 -12.45
C GLY A 107 -19.85 -5.14 -11.03
N ARG A 108 -18.72 -5.83 -10.88
CA ARG A 108 -18.22 -6.33 -9.59
C ARG A 108 -16.74 -6.02 -9.50
N ILE A 109 -16.32 -5.49 -8.35
CA ILE A 109 -14.92 -5.42 -7.96
C ILE A 109 -14.68 -6.52 -6.95
N HIS A 110 -13.63 -7.30 -7.14
CA HIS A 110 -13.16 -8.23 -6.14
C HIS A 110 -11.88 -7.68 -5.53
N ILE A 111 -11.85 -7.58 -4.21
CA ILE A 111 -10.67 -7.16 -3.46
C ILE A 111 -10.24 -8.36 -2.62
N SER A 112 -8.96 -8.71 -2.72
CA SER A 112 -8.35 -9.77 -1.94
C SER A 112 -6.93 -9.38 -1.56
N GLY A 113 -6.46 -9.83 -0.39
CA GLY A 113 -5.09 -9.58 0.05
C GLY A 113 -4.97 -9.50 1.57
N THR A 114 -3.76 -9.23 2.04
CA THR A 114 -3.48 -9.01 3.46
C THR A 114 -2.93 -7.61 3.66
N VAL A 115 -3.51 -6.88 4.61
CA VAL A 115 -3.02 -5.58 5.08
C VAL A 115 -2.33 -5.80 6.41
N ALA A 116 -1.08 -5.36 6.50
CA ALA A 116 -0.34 -5.30 7.75
C ALA A 116 -0.34 -3.87 8.28
N GLY A 117 -0.29 -3.73 9.60
CA GLY A 117 -0.20 -2.42 10.24
C GLY A 117 0.49 -2.44 11.57
N ARG A 118 1.01 -1.26 11.92
CA ARG A 118 1.71 -0.96 13.17
C ARG A 118 1.15 0.36 13.70
N ALA A 119 0.16 0.27 14.57
CA ALA A 119 -0.50 1.45 15.13
C ALA A 119 0.23 1.92 16.39
N PHE A 120 0.76 3.14 16.36
CA PHE A 120 1.35 3.75 17.55
C PHE A 120 0.26 4.11 18.56
N VAL A 121 0.54 3.82 19.83
CA VAL A 121 -0.31 4.14 20.95
C VAL A 121 0.56 4.71 22.06
N GLN A 122 0.12 5.81 22.67
CA GLN A 122 0.86 6.49 23.73
C GLN A 122 0.98 5.64 24.99
N GLY A 123 1.99 5.95 25.82
CA GLY A 123 2.14 5.31 27.13
C GLY A 123 0.90 5.51 28.01
N LYS A 124 0.55 4.48 28.77
CA LYS A 124 -0.65 4.41 29.63
C LYS A 124 -2.00 4.50 28.91
N ALA A 125 -2.02 4.32 27.59
CA ALA A 125 -3.28 4.21 26.88
C ALA A 125 -4.12 3.01 27.35
N THR A 126 -5.42 3.15 27.22
CA THR A 126 -6.35 2.05 27.51
C THR A 126 -6.38 1.04 26.35
N THR A 127 -6.87 -0.16 26.63
CA THR A 127 -7.15 -1.18 25.60
C THR A 127 -8.19 -0.67 24.59
N ALA A 128 -9.16 0.14 24.99
CA ALA A 128 -10.09 0.80 24.07
C ALA A 128 -9.37 1.76 23.11
N GLU A 129 -8.45 2.57 23.61
CA GLU A 129 -7.62 3.46 22.77
C GLU A 129 -6.73 2.66 21.82
N GLY A 130 -6.14 1.56 22.29
CA GLY A 130 -5.34 0.66 21.45
C GLY A 130 -6.16 0.00 20.34
N SER A 131 -7.35 -0.49 20.66
CA SER A 131 -8.29 -1.08 19.70
C SER A 131 -8.74 -0.06 18.67
N HIS A 132 -9.08 1.15 19.12
CA HIS A 132 -9.45 2.25 18.23
C HIS A 132 -8.31 2.65 17.29
N ALA A 133 -7.06 2.67 17.78
CA ALA A 133 -5.90 2.97 16.95
C ALA A 133 -5.68 1.92 15.85
N VAL A 134 -5.84 0.63 16.16
CA VAL A 134 -5.74 -0.47 15.19
C VAL A 134 -6.80 -0.35 14.09
N ILE A 135 -8.07 -0.22 14.48
CA ILE A 135 -9.19 -0.11 13.52
C ILE A 135 -9.05 1.15 12.66
N THR A 136 -8.64 2.26 13.26
CA THR A 136 -8.46 3.51 12.55
C THR A 136 -7.29 3.44 11.56
N ASP A 137 -6.16 2.85 11.95
CA ASP A 137 -5.01 2.65 11.07
C ASP A 137 -5.37 1.72 9.89
N LEU A 138 -6.10 0.63 10.13
CA LEU A 138 -6.55 -0.29 9.09
C LEU A 138 -7.44 0.42 8.04
N ILE A 139 -8.49 1.11 8.50
CA ILE A 139 -9.42 1.80 7.60
C ILE A 139 -8.67 2.88 6.80
N ARG A 140 -7.82 3.68 7.46
CA ARG A 140 -7.03 4.71 6.79
C ARG A 140 -6.06 4.11 5.78
N SER A 141 -5.37 3.04 6.12
CA SER A 141 -4.44 2.34 5.23
C SER A 141 -5.14 1.88 3.96
N VAL A 142 -6.31 1.23 4.07
CA VAL A 142 -7.07 0.79 2.89
C VAL A 142 -7.56 1.97 2.06
N VAL A 143 -8.12 3.00 2.69
CA VAL A 143 -8.62 4.21 2.01
C VAL A 143 -7.49 4.93 1.27
N SER A 144 -6.35 5.19 1.92
CA SER A 144 -5.23 5.91 1.31
C SER A 144 -4.63 5.18 0.12
N ARG A 145 -4.56 3.83 0.16
CA ARG A 145 -4.08 3.05 -0.98
C ARG A 145 -4.95 3.21 -2.21
N TRP A 146 -6.27 3.19 -2.03
CA TRP A 146 -7.21 3.37 -3.14
C TRP A 146 -7.20 4.80 -3.67
N GLU A 147 -7.06 5.79 -2.78
CA GLU A 147 -6.87 7.19 -3.18
C GLU A 147 -5.61 7.35 -4.04
N MET A 148 -4.45 6.87 -3.55
CA MET A 148 -3.18 6.90 -4.29
C MET A 148 -3.26 6.13 -5.61
N HIS A 149 -3.92 4.96 -5.60
CA HIS A 149 -4.12 4.15 -6.80
C HIS A 149 -4.94 4.90 -7.84
N CYS A 150 -6.10 5.45 -7.46
CA CYS A 150 -6.96 6.23 -8.36
C CYS A 150 -6.24 7.48 -8.91
N ASP A 151 -5.45 8.18 -8.08
CA ASP A 151 -4.65 9.33 -8.52
C ASP A 151 -3.56 8.94 -9.54
N SER A 152 -3.06 7.70 -9.46
CA SER A 152 -2.04 7.17 -10.37
C SER A 152 -2.58 6.63 -11.70
N LEU A 153 -3.90 6.45 -11.84
CA LEU A 153 -4.54 6.00 -13.08
C LEU A 153 -4.53 7.14 -14.12
N VAL A 154 -3.38 7.37 -14.74
CA VAL A 154 -3.16 8.40 -15.77
C VAL A 154 -3.31 7.84 -17.19
N GLU A 155 -3.24 6.51 -17.35
CA GLU A 155 -3.37 5.84 -18.65
C GLU A 155 -4.80 5.35 -18.88
N GLU A 156 -5.36 5.65 -20.06
CA GLU A 156 -6.63 5.08 -20.47
C GLU A 156 -6.47 3.57 -20.63
N GLU A 157 -7.22 2.79 -19.85
CA GLU A 157 -7.31 1.35 -20.04
C GLU A 157 -7.70 1.06 -21.50
N PRO A 158 -7.14 0.00 -22.12
CA PRO A 158 -7.48 -0.35 -23.47
C PRO A 158 -9.00 -0.50 -23.57
N PRO A 159 -9.66 0.08 -24.59
CA PRO A 159 -11.12 0.28 -24.60
C PRO A 159 -11.98 -0.99 -24.61
N ASN A 160 -11.37 -2.19 -24.50
CA ASN A 160 -12.02 -3.47 -24.27
C ASN A 160 -10.99 -4.45 -23.65
N PRO A 161 -10.81 -4.48 -22.32
CA PRO A 161 -9.95 -5.48 -21.70
C PRO A 161 -10.53 -6.88 -21.96
N LYS A 162 -9.70 -7.80 -22.43
CA LYS A 162 -10.08 -9.21 -22.57
C LYS A 162 -9.90 -9.91 -21.23
N GLY A 163 -10.91 -9.84 -20.38
CA GLY A 163 -10.89 -10.48 -19.05
C GLY A 163 -10.88 -9.48 -17.90
N PRO A 164 -10.74 -9.96 -16.65
CA PRO A 164 -10.69 -9.10 -15.47
C PRO A 164 -9.48 -8.18 -15.53
N VAL A 165 -9.68 -6.91 -15.22
CA VAL A 165 -8.58 -5.96 -15.02
C VAL A 165 -8.06 -6.14 -13.60
N VAL A 166 -6.77 -6.39 -13.47
CA VAL A 166 -6.09 -6.56 -12.18
C VAL A 166 -5.41 -5.25 -11.82
N HIS A 167 -5.72 -4.75 -10.64
CA HIS A 167 -5.08 -3.57 -10.08
C HIS A 167 -4.26 -3.94 -8.86
N GLU A 168 -3.08 -3.32 -8.76
CA GLU A 168 -2.16 -3.48 -7.64
C GLU A 168 -2.02 -2.12 -6.93
N PRO A 169 -2.87 -1.84 -5.93
CA PRO A 169 -2.73 -0.61 -5.17
C PRO A 169 -1.41 -0.61 -4.37
N PRO A 170 -0.87 0.56 -4.00
CA PRO A 170 0.42 0.66 -3.32
C PRO A 170 0.51 -0.22 -2.06
N ARG A 171 1.66 -0.87 -1.91
CA ARG A 171 1.96 -1.79 -0.81
C ARG A 171 2.60 -1.05 0.35
N ARG A 172 2.16 -1.30 1.58
CA ARG A 172 2.73 -0.63 2.75
C ARG A 172 4.00 -1.34 3.19
N VAL A 173 5.05 -0.55 3.46
CA VAL A 173 6.31 -1.02 4.04
C VAL A 173 6.58 -0.28 5.34
N PHE A 174 7.34 -0.91 6.24
CA PHE A 174 7.63 -0.34 7.55
C PHE A 174 9.09 0.05 7.66
N LEU A 175 9.34 1.29 8.04
CA LEU A 175 10.68 1.83 8.20
C LEU A 175 11.00 1.87 9.69
N GLU A 176 11.97 1.06 10.08
CA GLU A 176 12.56 1.06 11.41
C GLU A 176 13.85 1.89 11.42
N GLY A 177 14.17 2.51 12.55
CA GLY A 177 15.41 3.28 12.72
C GLY A 177 15.25 4.79 12.60
N GLY A 178 16.31 5.48 12.19
CA GLY A 178 16.37 6.95 12.19
C GLY A 178 16.35 7.61 13.58
N GLY A 179 16.58 6.83 14.64
CA GLY A 179 16.59 7.32 16.03
C GLY A 179 15.21 7.61 16.62
N LEU A 180 14.13 7.20 15.95
CA LEU A 180 12.77 7.37 16.46
C LEU A 180 12.34 6.18 17.34
N PRO A 181 11.51 6.42 18.36
CA PRO A 181 10.94 5.36 19.20
C PRO A 181 9.69 4.72 18.56
N VAL A 182 9.42 4.99 17.29
CA VAL A 182 8.22 4.56 16.57
C VAL A 182 8.59 4.08 15.18
N SER A 183 7.88 3.06 14.69
CA SER A 183 7.95 2.66 13.29
C SER A 183 7.25 3.70 12.43
N LEU A 184 7.87 4.08 11.31
CA LEU A 184 7.19 4.80 10.23
C LEU A 184 6.74 3.80 9.17
N CYS A 185 5.91 4.25 8.24
CA CYS A 185 5.54 3.47 7.07
C CYS A 185 5.56 4.34 5.82
N ASP A 186 5.81 3.70 4.69
CA ASP A 186 5.68 4.28 3.36
C ASP A 186 4.85 3.35 2.47
N TYR A 187 4.42 3.83 1.30
CA TYR A 187 3.67 3.07 0.31
C TYR A 187 4.45 2.96 -1.00
N LEU A 188 4.82 1.73 -1.36
CA LEU A 188 5.52 1.41 -2.59
C LEU A 188 4.52 1.13 -3.71
N PHE A 189 4.62 1.84 -4.82
CA PHE A 189 3.88 1.52 -6.04
C PHE A 189 4.45 0.26 -6.72
N PRO A 190 3.71 -0.37 -7.63
CA PRO A 190 4.24 -1.45 -8.46
C PRO A 190 5.51 -1.00 -9.20
N GLY A 191 6.62 -1.69 -8.93
CA GLY A 191 7.94 -1.39 -9.49
C GLY A 191 8.85 -0.57 -8.57
N ASP A 192 8.32 0.04 -7.49
CA ASP A 192 9.14 0.69 -6.49
C ASP A 192 9.89 -0.34 -5.62
N THR A 193 11.02 0.09 -5.08
CA THR A 193 11.93 -0.71 -4.28
C THR A 193 12.08 -0.15 -2.88
N VAL A 194 12.70 -0.92 -1.99
CA VAL A 194 13.07 -0.47 -0.65
C VAL A 194 13.94 0.81 -0.68
N ALA A 195 14.77 0.98 -1.71
CA ALA A 195 15.60 2.18 -1.88
C ALA A 195 14.75 3.44 -2.09
N ASP A 196 13.59 3.32 -2.75
CA ASP A 196 12.67 4.43 -2.97
C ASP A 196 12.02 4.88 -1.65
N ALA A 197 11.64 3.94 -0.77
CA ALA A 197 11.19 4.26 0.58
C ALA A 197 12.30 4.95 1.41
N CYS A 198 13.55 4.50 1.29
CA CYS A 198 14.68 5.17 1.96
C CYS A 198 14.90 6.59 1.43
N SER A 199 14.76 6.82 0.12
CA SER A 199 14.85 8.15 -0.48
C SER A 199 13.70 9.04 0.00
N SER A 200 12.47 8.54 -0.02
CA SER A 200 11.27 9.22 0.47
C SER A 200 11.43 9.68 1.92
N ALA A 201 11.89 8.79 2.82
CA ALA A 201 12.16 9.13 4.21
C ALA A 201 13.20 10.24 4.37
N LYS A 202 14.24 10.23 3.54
CA LYS A 202 15.28 11.27 3.53
C LYS A 202 14.74 12.59 2.98
N ASP A 203 14.02 12.56 1.88
CA ASP A 203 13.58 13.77 1.17
C ASP A 203 12.44 14.48 1.93
N LEU A 204 11.55 13.72 2.58
CA LEU A 204 10.39 14.26 3.29
C LEU A 204 10.67 14.56 4.76
N LEU A 205 11.48 13.74 5.43
CA LEU A 205 11.67 13.80 6.89
C LEU A 205 13.13 14.07 7.31
N ASP A 206 14.06 14.21 6.36
CA ASP A 206 15.51 14.30 6.61
C ASP A 206 16.03 13.13 7.46
N MET A 207 15.38 11.97 7.31
CA MET A 207 15.71 10.75 8.04
C MET A 207 16.58 9.83 7.20
N ILE A 208 17.71 9.40 7.76
CA ILE A 208 18.56 8.39 7.16
C ILE A 208 18.11 7.02 7.67
N VAL A 209 17.40 6.29 6.81
CA VAL A 209 17.01 4.90 7.02
C VAL A 209 17.84 4.03 6.08
N HIS A 210 18.38 2.94 6.60
CA HIS A 210 19.08 1.94 5.80
C HIS A 210 18.11 0.86 5.33
N GLU A 211 18.34 0.30 4.14
CA GLU A 211 17.46 -0.70 3.51
C GLU A 211 17.24 -1.92 4.41
N GLU A 212 18.25 -2.34 5.18
CA GLU A 212 18.11 -3.45 6.14
C GLU A 212 17.11 -3.20 7.28
N ASN A 213 16.69 -1.95 7.48
CA ASN A 213 15.69 -1.56 8.48
C ASN A 213 14.32 -1.28 7.83
N VAL A 214 14.13 -1.60 6.55
CA VAL A 214 12.82 -1.53 5.90
C VAL A 214 12.26 -2.94 5.81
N ASP A 215 11.11 -3.15 6.46
CA ASP A 215 10.37 -4.40 6.40
C ASP A 215 9.29 -4.29 5.32
N ASP A 216 9.54 -5.00 4.23
CA ASP A 216 8.66 -5.11 3.07
C ASP A 216 8.08 -6.53 2.92
N THR A 217 8.14 -7.34 3.96
CA THR A 217 7.78 -8.77 3.89
C THR A 217 6.37 -9.09 4.38
N LEU A 218 5.70 -8.10 5.00
CA LEU A 218 4.44 -8.32 5.73
C LEU A 218 3.20 -8.41 4.84
N GLU A 219 3.28 -7.95 3.59
CA GLU A 219 2.17 -7.95 2.65
C GLU A 219 2.54 -8.72 1.39
N THR A 220 1.63 -9.57 0.93
CA THR A 220 1.80 -10.40 -0.27
C THR A 220 1.55 -9.57 -1.53
N LEU A 221 2.31 -9.86 -2.58
CA LEU A 221 2.03 -9.35 -3.92
C LEU A 221 0.76 -10.00 -4.48
N SER A 222 0.08 -9.28 -5.38
CA SER A 222 -1.10 -9.79 -6.07
C SER A 222 -0.75 -11.04 -6.88
N ASP A 223 -1.51 -12.11 -6.71
CA ASP A 223 -1.39 -13.33 -7.50
C ASP A 223 -2.65 -13.53 -8.33
N VAL A 224 -2.49 -13.46 -9.65
CA VAL A 224 -3.59 -13.60 -10.63
C VAL A 224 -4.23 -14.99 -10.55
N SER A 225 -3.51 -16.01 -10.08
CA SER A 225 -4.06 -17.37 -9.93
C SER A 225 -5.24 -17.43 -8.96
N VAL A 226 -5.27 -16.56 -7.94
CA VAL A 226 -6.35 -16.47 -6.95
C VAL A 226 -7.68 -16.04 -7.59
N LEU A 227 -7.62 -15.23 -8.66
CA LEU A 227 -8.80 -14.77 -9.41
C LEU A 227 -9.41 -15.87 -10.28
N LEU A 228 -8.60 -16.85 -10.72
CA LEU A 228 -9.04 -17.94 -11.58
C LEU A 228 -9.78 -19.02 -10.77
N ASP A 229 -9.40 -19.22 -9.51
CA ASP A 229 -10.01 -20.21 -8.61
C ASP A 229 -11.37 -19.77 -8.04
N THR A 230 -11.73 -18.49 -8.11
CA THR A 230 -12.99 -17.97 -7.54
C THR A 230 -14.25 -18.29 -8.35
N GLY A 231 -14.15 -19.15 -9.38
CA GLY A 231 -15.31 -19.76 -10.03
C GLY A 231 -16.23 -18.75 -10.72
N ALA A 232 -15.66 -17.83 -11.50
CA ALA A 232 -16.43 -17.10 -12.50
C ALA A 232 -16.83 -18.10 -13.61
N ASP A 233 -17.96 -18.81 -13.40
CA ASP A 233 -18.65 -19.62 -14.41
C ASP A 233 -18.96 -18.75 -15.63
N GLY A 234 -18.02 -18.70 -16.59
CA GLY A 234 -18.19 -17.92 -17.82
C GLY A 234 -16.91 -17.46 -18.53
N LEU A 235 -15.72 -17.74 -18.02
CA LEU A 235 -14.48 -17.34 -18.70
C LEU A 235 -14.01 -18.41 -19.70
N GLU A 236 -14.00 -18.07 -20.99
CA GLU A 236 -13.22 -18.81 -21.98
C GLU A 236 -11.76 -18.84 -21.54
N TYR A 237 -11.14 -20.02 -21.62
CA TYR A 237 -9.72 -20.26 -21.39
C TYR A 237 -8.88 -19.16 -22.06
N VAL A 238 -8.28 -18.27 -21.27
CA VAL A 238 -7.25 -17.36 -21.75
C VAL A 238 -5.95 -18.16 -21.79
N ASP A 239 -5.41 -18.34 -22.98
CA ASP A 239 -4.14 -19.01 -23.24
C ASP A 239 -3.00 -18.35 -22.42
N GLU A 240 -2.27 -19.15 -21.64
CA GLU A 240 -1.14 -18.72 -20.79
C GLU A 240 -0.06 -17.96 -21.57
N SER A 241 -0.03 -18.11 -22.90
CA SER A 241 0.93 -17.43 -23.79
C SER A 241 0.77 -15.90 -23.86
N GLY A 242 -0.37 -15.35 -23.42
CA GLY A 242 -0.66 -13.91 -23.48
C GLY A 242 -0.27 -13.09 -22.24
N LEU A 243 0.05 -13.74 -21.11
CA LEU A 243 0.27 -13.06 -19.82
C LEU A 243 1.75 -13.00 -19.39
N GLU A 244 2.63 -13.80 -20.02
CA GLU A 244 4.09 -13.73 -19.79
C GLU A 244 4.72 -12.41 -20.28
N SER A 245 3.99 -11.56 -21.00
CA SER A 245 4.56 -10.31 -21.54
C SER A 245 4.75 -9.19 -20.52
N THR A 246 4.28 -9.33 -19.29
CA THR A 246 4.37 -8.28 -18.26
C THR A 246 5.44 -8.54 -17.19
N PHE A 247 5.94 -9.77 -17.08
CA PHE A 247 6.92 -10.17 -16.06
C PHE A 247 8.24 -10.71 -16.62
N ALA A 248 8.50 -10.55 -17.91
CA ALA A 248 9.85 -10.76 -18.43
C ALA A 248 10.78 -9.70 -17.85
N GLU A 249 11.69 -10.15 -16.96
CA GLU A 249 12.99 -9.52 -16.74
C GLU A 249 13.47 -8.98 -18.10
N LYS A 250 13.64 -7.66 -18.20
CA LYS A 250 14.18 -7.01 -19.40
C LYS A 250 15.63 -7.45 -19.54
N ASP A 251 15.82 -8.67 -20.04
CA ASP A 251 17.05 -9.03 -20.73
C ASP A 251 17.11 -8.08 -21.91
N ALA A 252 18.03 -7.12 -21.80
CA ALA A 252 18.23 -6.07 -22.78
C ALA A 252 18.83 -6.66 -24.06
N THR A 253 18.06 -7.43 -24.81
CA THR A 253 18.31 -7.61 -26.24
C THR A 253 17.90 -6.33 -26.94
N CYS A 254 18.80 -5.35 -26.90
CA CYS A 254 18.68 -4.15 -27.71
C CYS A 254 18.67 -4.59 -29.17
N SER A 255 17.50 -4.52 -29.82
CA SER A 255 17.37 -4.85 -31.24
C SER A 255 18.45 -4.12 -32.02
N PHE A 256 19.21 -4.83 -32.85
CA PHE A 256 20.28 -4.26 -33.68
C PHE A 256 19.77 -3.04 -34.48
N THR A 257 18.49 -3.03 -34.84
CA THR A 257 17.84 -1.89 -35.50
C THR A 257 17.70 -0.65 -34.61
N ALA A 258 17.42 -0.82 -33.32
CA ALA A 258 17.32 0.27 -32.35
C ALA A 258 18.69 0.88 -32.02
N VAL A 259 19.72 0.03 -31.86
CA VAL A 259 21.11 0.48 -31.70
C VAL A 259 21.58 1.25 -32.94
N ALA A 260 21.31 0.72 -34.14
CA ALA A 260 21.70 1.37 -35.39
C ALA A 260 21.00 2.73 -35.57
N LEU A 261 19.72 2.84 -35.20
CA LEU A 261 18.98 4.10 -35.25
C LEU A 261 19.56 5.12 -34.25
N ALA A 262 19.85 4.71 -33.01
CA ALA A 262 20.44 5.58 -31.99
C ALA A 262 21.83 6.10 -32.42
N ILE A 263 22.67 5.23 -32.99
CA ILE A 263 23.98 5.62 -33.53
C ILE A 263 23.83 6.58 -34.72
N ALA A 264 22.85 6.36 -35.60
CA ALA A 264 22.57 7.27 -36.72
C ALA A 264 22.14 8.66 -36.25
N VAL A 265 21.26 8.73 -35.24
CA VAL A 265 20.82 10.02 -34.66
C VAL A 265 21.99 10.73 -33.97
N ALA A 266 22.80 10.00 -33.19
CA ALA A 266 23.96 10.56 -32.51
C ALA A 266 25.01 11.10 -33.51
N THR A 267 25.30 10.37 -34.58
CA THR A 267 26.27 10.80 -35.61
C THR A 267 25.77 12.04 -36.38
N VAL A 268 24.48 12.12 -36.68
CA VAL A 268 23.88 13.34 -37.27
C VAL A 268 23.98 14.51 -36.28
N GLY A 269 23.68 14.29 -35.01
CA GLY A 269 23.81 15.32 -33.97
C GLY A 269 25.23 15.86 -33.83
N ILE A 270 26.23 14.97 -33.82
CA ILE A 270 27.65 15.34 -33.79
C ILE A 270 28.04 16.11 -35.06
N GLY A 271 27.58 15.69 -36.24
CA GLY A 271 27.84 16.38 -37.50
C GLY A 271 27.26 17.80 -37.53
N ILE A 272 26.02 17.98 -37.06
CA ILE A 272 25.38 19.30 -36.95
C ILE A 272 26.14 20.18 -35.95
N SER A 273 26.52 19.63 -34.79
CA SER A 273 27.33 20.34 -33.78
C SER A 273 28.70 20.76 -34.34
N TYR A 274 29.35 19.88 -35.10
CA TYR A 274 30.65 20.18 -35.70
C TYR A 274 30.56 21.28 -36.77
N LEU A 275 29.52 21.25 -37.61
CA LEU A 275 29.27 22.28 -38.62
C LEU A 275 28.92 23.63 -37.99
N THR A 276 28.13 23.65 -36.91
CA THR A 276 27.85 24.88 -36.17
C THR A 276 29.12 25.44 -35.50
N LEU A 277 29.99 24.59 -34.97
CA LEU A 277 31.29 24.99 -34.42
C LEU A 277 32.31 25.46 -35.46
N GLN A 278 32.30 24.92 -36.69
CA GLN A 278 33.14 25.44 -37.78
C GLN A 278 32.57 26.74 -38.35
N GLY A 279 31.25 26.86 -38.45
CA GLY A 279 30.58 28.09 -38.88
C GLY A 279 30.87 29.27 -37.95
N SER A 280 31.00 29.04 -36.64
CA SER A 280 31.38 30.10 -35.69
C SER A 280 32.84 30.54 -35.81
N LYS A 281 33.75 29.64 -36.22
CA LYS A 281 35.18 29.96 -36.43
C LYS A 281 35.47 30.69 -37.75
N SER A 282 34.55 30.67 -38.71
CA SER A 282 34.71 31.41 -39.98
C SER A 282 34.21 32.86 -39.92
N LEU A 283 33.67 33.30 -38.78
CA LEU A 283 33.13 34.65 -38.56
C LEU A 283 33.93 35.50 -37.55
N THR A 284 35.14 35.06 -37.20
CA THR A 284 36.19 35.84 -36.52
C THR A 284 37.43 35.89 -37.39
#